data_AF-A0A225EAL6-F1
#
_entry.id   AF-A0A225EAL6-F1
#
_cell.length_a   1.000
_cell.length_b   1.000
_cell.length_c   1.000
_cell.angle_alpha   90.00
_cell.angle_beta   90.00
_cell.angle_gamma   90.00
#
_symmetry.space_group_name_H-M   'P 1'
#
loop_
_entity.id
_entity.type
_entity.pdbx_description
1 polymer ?
#
loop_
_entity_poly.entity_id
_entity_poly.type
_entity_poly.pdbx_seq_one_letter_code
_entity_poly.pdbx_strand_id
1 'polypeptide(L)'
;MTRTLSALVACATLLLVAGPARADGPPAGRWKFHTSIQGQGRSTPITFLFAFSETDGKWAGDYLGSFPQLDKEPKFSAVQATATNLSFTVMIGKVEFVSFEGVVSKDGKKISGSYKQLGGPLQITELMATNLKKMSDPFEVAREALTTMETGPELFEAGIAVLGAAGAKKLPADEVRGIADKLTKAAAGYGSRWEFVTAINVATTLSNQAGLADVAVAQARRAERMLTDDSPLAAQLEVFETLDRALGKAGKADEAKKYAANVQKLVARDYAEYSKKELSFLPGAFAGRKGKSDRAVLVEVFTGAECPPCVGADIACDGLLKFYKPTDVIVLNYHFHVPGPDPLTSPDGMERVETYAKLIEGAPTVIVDGKAGPEAGGPASIAKEAFQVFNGVIGKRLETDAGAKLTLTVAPAEKGFSAKAAVSDLAAPGEKVMLRFALTEERVRYVGGNGIRYHHNVVRAMPGGVKGVALTKKSQEHTVTFDPAAERARLTQYLDAFTATEKIEFPHPGRPMDLADLKLVAFVQNDATGEILQAVQVDVEKK
;
A
#
# COMPACT_ATOMS: atom_id res chain seq x y z
N MET A 1 28.41 69.13 40.06
CA MET A 1 29.84 69.21 40.43
C MET A 1 30.54 68.03 39.74
N THR A 2 31.23 68.23 38.60
CA THR A 2 32.70 68.43 38.51
C THR A 2 33.47 67.37 39.32
N ARG A 3 34.42 66.58 38.80
CA ARG A 3 35.38 66.85 37.72
C ARG A 3 36.25 65.60 37.47
N THR A 4 36.65 65.40 36.20
CA THR A 4 37.96 64.92 35.67
C THR A 4 38.55 63.56 36.10
N LEU A 5 38.75 62.61 35.18
CA LEU A 5 39.83 62.46 34.16
C LEU A 5 41.08 61.79 34.72
N SER A 6 41.44 60.63 34.16
CA SER A 6 42.81 60.30 33.73
C SER A 6 42.82 58.97 32.98
N ALA A 7 43.30 59.05 31.74
CA ALA A 7 43.50 57.97 30.80
C ALA A 7 44.81 57.23 31.09
N LEU A 8 44.87 55.94 30.77
CA LEU A 8 46.12 55.32 30.36
C LEU A 8 45.85 54.34 29.22
N VAL A 9 46.41 54.68 28.07
CA VAL A 9 46.46 53.90 26.84
C VAL A 9 47.59 52.87 26.99
N ALA A 10 47.29 51.60 26.75
CA ALA A 10 48.31 50.58 26.46
C ALA A 10 47.90 49.84 25.19
N CYS A 11 48.48 50.27 24.07
CA CYS A 11 48.45 49.55 22.80
C CYS A 11 49.22 48.24 22.93
N ALA A 12 48.52 47.11 22.86
CA ALA A 12 49.11 45.83 22.54
C ALA A 12 48.66 45.44 21.12
N THR A 13 49.51 45.76 20.15
CA THR A 13 49.42 45.28 18.77
C THR A 13 49.78 43.79 18.75
N LEU A 14 48.78 42.91 18.82
CA LEU A 14 48.93 41.53 18.35
C LEU A 14 48.76 41.53 16.82
N LEU A 15 49.87 41.43 16.12
CA LEU A 15 49.93 41.02 14.72
C LEU A 15 49.51 39.53 14.63
N LEU A 16 48.20 39.28 14.49
CA LEU A 16 47.70 38.06 13.88
C LEU A 16 47.79 38.25 12.37
N VAL A 17 48.82 37.65 11.76
CA VAL A 17 48.85 37.41 10.33
C VAL A 17 47.78 36.34 10.05
N ALA A 18 46.52 36.77 9.94
CA ALA A 18 45.49 35.98 9.28
C ALA A 18 45.80 36.05 7.78
N GLY A 19 46.52 35.05 7.27
CA GLY A 19 46.53 34.79 5.84
C GLY A 19 45.09 34.63 5.34
N PRO A 20 44.77 35.04 4.10
CA PRO A 20 43.42 34.87 3.58
C PRO A 20 43.07 33.38 3.60
N ALA A 21 42.04 33.00 4.36
CA ALA A 21 41.37 31.73 4.19
C ALA A 21 40.95 31.65 2.73
N ARG A 22 41.60 30.76 1.98
CA ARG A 22 41.27 30.48 0.58
C ARG A 22 39.81 30.01 0.59
N ALA A 23 38.94 30.70 -0.16
CA ALA A 23 37.59 30.22 -0.39
C ALA A 23 37.66 28.80 -0.98
N ASP A 24 36.91 27.85 -0.41
CA ASP A 24 36.79 26.46 -0.86
C ASP A 24 36.26 26.42 -2.31
N GLY A 25 37.17 26.56 -3.27
CA GLY A 25 36.91 26.36 -4.68
C GLY A 25 37.06 24.87 -5.05
N PRO A 26 36.50 24.44 -6.20
CA PRO A 26 36.71 23.10 -6.73
C PRO A 26 38.20 22.71 -6.72
N PRO A 27 38.55 21.46 -6.39
CA PRO A 27 37.65 20.31 -6.24
C PRO A 27 37.11 20.09 -4.81
N ALA A 28 37.28 21.03 -3.86
CA ALA A 28 36.69 20.91 -2.53
C ALA A 28 35.16 20.90 -2.60
N GLY A 29 34.52 20.07 -1.76
CA GLY A 29 33.08 19.88 -1.76
C GLY A 29 32.66 18.43 -1.99
N ARG A 30 31.39 18.23 -2.33
CA ARG A 30 30.80 16.89 -2.46
C ARG A 30 30.46 16.55 -3.90
N TRP A 31 30.64 15.27 -4.22
CA TRP A 31 30.62 14.78 -5.59
C TRP A 31 29.88 13.43 -5.67
N LYS A 32 28.99 13.32 -6.66
CA LYS A 32 28.41 12.05 -7.09
C LYS A 32 29.32 11.41 -8.13
N PHE A 33 29.77 10.19 -7.87
CA PHE A 33 30.58 9.39 -8.78
C PHE A 33 29.76 8.19 -9.27
N HIS A 34 29.40 8.17 -10.56
CA HIS A 34 28.61 7.10 -11.15
C HIS A 34 29.52 6.12 -11.92
N THR A 35 29.38 4.83 -11.60
CA THR A 35 30.15 3.75 -12.22
C THR A 35 29.31 2.48 -12.28
N SER A 36 29.86 1.41 -12.86
CA SER A 36 29.32 0.06 -12.72
C SER A 36 30.30 -0.84 -11.97
N ILE A 37 29.80 -1.86 -11.29
CA ILE A 37 30.60 -2.96 -10.74
C ILE A 37 30.38 -4.17 -11.64
N GLN A 38 31.46 -4.74 -12.17
CA GLN A 38 31.39 -5.99 -12.90
C GLN A 38 31.50 -7.18 -11.93
N GLY A 39 30.48 -8.04 -11.92
CA GLY A 39 30.44 -9.25 -11.09
C GLY A 39 29.57 -10.34 -11.73
N GLN A 40 30.01 -11.60 -11.68
CA GLN A 40 29.27 -12.79 -12.18
C GLN A 40 28.64 -12.61 -13.59
N GLY A 41 29.35 -11.94 -14.52
CA GLY A 41 28.84 -11.69 -15.88
C GLY A 41 27.73 -10.64 -15.99
N ARG A 42 27.47 -9.87 -14.94
CA ARG A 42 26.54 -8.72 -14.94
C ARG A 42 27.27 -7.43 -14.55
N SER A 43 26.82 -6.33 -15.15
CA SER A 43 27.25 -4.98 -14.82
C SER A 43 26.17 -4.33 -13.96
N THR A 44 26.47 -4.04 -12.71
CA THR A 44 25.52 -3.40 -11.78
C THR A 44 25.89 -1.93 -11.62
N PRO A 45 24.99 -0.97 -11.94
CA PRO A 45 25.26 0.44 -11.72
C PRO A 45 25.39 0.74 -10.23
N ILE A 46 26.33 1.61 -9.87
CA ILE A 46 26.52 2.11 -8.51
C ILE A 46 26.82 3.61 -8.56
N THR A 47 26.20 4.36 -7.65
CA THR A 47 26.52 5.77 -7.42
C THR A 47 27.15 5.91 -6.06
N PHE A 48 28.31 6.54 -6.00
CA PHE A 48 29.00 6.93 -4.77
C PHE A 48 28.76 8.40 -4.46
N LEU A 49 28.72 8.73 -3.17
CA LEU A 49 28.80 10.10 -2.68
C LEU A 49 30.13 10.29 -1.95
N PHE A 50 30.94 11.20 -2.45
CA PHE A 50 32.26 11.53 -1.90
C PHE A 50 32.28 12.98 -1.42
N ALA A 51 33.16 13.29 -0.47
CA ALA A 51 33.57 14.65 -0.14
C ALA A 51 35.08 14.79 -0.24
N PHE A 52 35.55 15.92 -0.75
CA PHE A 52 36.97 16.28 -0.74
C PHE A 52 37.15 17.57 0.05
N SER A 53 38.19 17.60 0.88
CA SER A 53 38.57 18.76 1.68
C SER A 53 40.07 18.95 1.66
N GLU A 54 40.50 20.19 1.90
CA GLU A 54 41.89 20.60 1.96
C GLU A 54 42.18 21.20 3.33
N THR A 55 43.30 20.81 3.94
CA THR A 55 43.79 21.39 5.19
C THR A 55 45.31 21.40 5.15
N ASP A 56 45.91 22.58 5.35
CA ASP A 56 47.38 22.78 5.39
C ASP A 56 48.14 22.21 4.17
N GLY A 57 47.59 22.38 2.97
CA GLY A 57 48.13 21.91 1.70
C GLY A 57 47.89 20.42 1.42
N LYS A 58 47.17 19.71 2.29
CA LYS A 58 46.90 18.27 2.16
C LYS A 58 45.44 18.02 1.85
N TRP A 59 45.20 17.17 0.86
CA TRP A 59 43.86 16.76 0.45
C TRP A 59 43.45 15.45 1.11
N ALA A 60 42.19 15.39 1.54
CA ALA A 60 41.54 14.20 2.03
C ALA A 60 40.25 13.93 1.26
N GLY A 61 39.84 12.66 1.25
CA GLY A 61 38.58 12.21 0.67
C GLY A 61 37.79 11.42 1.70
N ASP A 62 36.50 11.70 1.79
CA ASP A 62 35.55 11.01 2.66
C ASP A 62 34.50 10.28 1.82
N TYR A 63 34.15 9.07 2.24
CA TYR A 63 33.00 8.34 1.71
C TYR A 63 31.76 8.70 2.52
N LEU A 64 30.70 9.15 1.84
CA LEU A 64 29.45 9.58 2.47
C LEU A 64 28.26 8.65 2.16
N GLY A 65 28.51 7.54 1.47
CA GLY A 65 27.51 6.53 1.11
C GLY A 65 27.53 6.13 -0.36
N SER A 66 26.75 5.10 -0.69
CA SER A 66 26.54 4.66 -2.07
C SER A 66 25.16 4.05 -2.26
N PHE A 67 24.72 3.96 -3.52
CA PHE A 67 23.54 3.19 -3.90
C PHE A 67 23.88 2.29 -5.11
N PRO A 68 23.73 0.95 -4.99
CA PRO A 68 23.40 0.21 -3.76
C PRO A 68 24.47 0.39 -2.67
N GLN A 69 24.09 0.13 -1.42
CA GLN A 69 24.97 0.23 -0.26
C GLN A 69 26.05 -0.88 -0.33
N LEU A 70 27.29 -0.54 -0.01
CA LEU A 70 28.38 -1.52 0.09
C LEU A 70 28.40 -2.21 1.45
N ASP A 71 28.76 -3.49 1.48
CA ASP A 71 28.95 -4.27 2.72
C ASP A 71 30.13 -3.79 3.57
N LYS A 72 31.12 -3.15 2.94
CA LYS A 72 32.32 -2.62 3.59
C LYS A 72 32.55 -1.19 3.15
N GLU A 73 32.84 -0.35 4.13
CA GLU A 73 33.11 1.05 3.89
C GLU A 73 34.44 1.25 3.15
N PRO A 74 34.43 1.94 1.99
CA PRO A 74 35.63 2.27 1.27
C PRO A 74 36.45 3.36 1.98
N LYS A 75 37.77 3.31 1.82
CA LYS A 75 38.69 4.32 2.36
C LYS A 75 39.49 4.98 1.25
N PHE A 76 39.64 6.30 1.32
CA PHE A 76 40.50 7.02 0.39
C PHE A 76 41.98 6.86 0.73
N SER A 77 42.79 6.87 -0.33
CA SER A 77 44.25 6.91 -0.30
C SER A 77 44.74 7.70 -1.51
N ALA A 78 45.96 8.22 -1.43
CA ALA A 78 46.60 8.96 -2.53
C ALA A 78 45.75 10.09 -3.14
N VAL A 79 44.96 10.81 -2.32
CA VAL A 79 44.17 11.95 -2.79
C VAL A 79 45.09 13.11 -3.11
N GLN A 80 45.07 13.58 -4.36
CA GLN A 80 45.81 14.74 -4.82
C GLN A 80 44.88 15.64 -5.62
N ALA A 81 44.94 16.94 -5.36
CA ALA A 81 44.10 17.88 -6.07
C ALA A 81 44.82 19.21 -6.30
N THR A 82 44.49 19.81 -7.45
CA THR A 82 44.85 21.17 -7.84
C THR A 82 43.57 21.89 -8.27
N ALA A 83 43.67 23.17 -8.63
CA ALA A 83 42.52 23.92 -9.15
C ALA A 83 41.91 23.32 -10.44
N THR A 84 42.66 22.48 -11.17
CA THR A 84 42.23 21.93 -12.47
C THR A 84 42.16 20.41 -12.49
N ASN A 85 42.76 19.70 -11.53
CA ASN A 85 42.88 18.24 -11.56
C ASN A 85 42.55 17.64 -10.20
N LEU A 86 41.98 16.43 -10.21
CA LEU A 86 41.76 15.60 -9.04
C LEU A 86 42.18 14.16 -9.37
N SER A 87 42.96 13.54 -8.49
CA SER A 87 43.22 12.10 -8.52
C SER A 87 43.09 11.51 -7.13
N PHE A 88 42.65 10.25 -7.07
CA PHE A 88 42.52 9.52 -5.81
C PHE A 88 42.44 8.02 -6.04
N THR A 89 42.70 7.26 -4.98
CA THR A 89 42.48 5.82 -4.93
C THR A 89 41.52 5.47 -3.79
N VAL A 90 40.53 4.63 -4.08
CA VAL A 90 39.57 4.08 -3.12
C VAL A 90 39.90 2.63 -2.84
N MET A 91 40.06 2.29 -1.57
CA MET A 91 40.39 0.96 -1.06
C MET A 91 39.18 0.33 -0.38
N ILE A 92 38.93 -0.96 -0.60
CA ILE A 92 38.01 -1.76 0.22
C ILE A 92 38.84 -2.82 0.94
N GLY A 93 39.00 -2.66 2.26
CA GLY A 93 39.96 -3.45 3.02
C GLY A 93 41.39 -3.19 2.54
N LYS A 94 42.05 -4.20 1.96
CA LYS A 94 43.40 -4.09 1.37
C LYS A 94 43.40 -4.07 -0.15
N VAL A 95 42.24 -4.10 -0.79
CA VAL A 95 42.10 -4.17 -2.25
C VAL A 95 41.88 -2.78 -2.81
N GLU A 96 42.69 -2.40 -3.81
CA GLU A 96 42.42 -1.21 -4.62
C GLU A 96 41.14 -1.44 -5.42
N PHE A 97 40.09 -0.75 -5.01
CA PHE A 97 38.78 -0.90 -5.62
C PHE A 97 38.65 0.00 -6.84
N VAL A 98 39.01 1.28 -6.70
CA VAL A 98 38.98 2.27 -7.80
C VAL A 98 40.22 3.15 -7.72
N SER A 99 40.91 3.38 -8.84
CA SER A 99 41.81 4.51 -9.03
C SER A 99 41.22 5.47 -10.05
N PHE A 100 41.22 6.77 -9.75
CA PHE A 100 40.58 7.82 -10.56
C PHE A 100 41.56 8.97 -10.83
N GLU A 101 41.47 9.54 -12.03
CA GLU A 101 42.08 10.82 -12.40
C GLU A 101 41.12 11.62 -13.29
N GLY A 102 40.96 12.91 -13.02
CA GLY A 102 40.07 13.77 -13.79
C GLY A 102 40.41 15.25 -13.76
N VAL A 103 39.75 15.99 -14.66
CA VAL A 103 39.92 17.42 -14.88
C VAL A 103 38.65 18.16 -14.45
N VAL A 104 38.84 19.16 -13.59
CA VAL A 104 37.76 20.01 -13.06
C VAL A 104 37.30 20.96 -14.16
N SER A 105 35.98 21.02 -14.38
CA SER A 105 35.37 21.92 -15.35
C SER A 105 35.54 23.39 -14.93
N LYS A 106 35.53 24.29 -15.91
CA LYS A 106 35.68 25.74 -15.66
C LYS A 106 34.60 26.33 -14.75
N ASP A 107 33.39 25.75 -14.79
CA ASP A 107 32.27 26.16 -13.94
C ASP A 107 32.28 25.50 -12.56
N GLY A 108 33.23 24.59 -12.30
CA GLY A 108 33.36 23.88 -11.03
C GLY A 108 32.28 22.86 -10.74
N LYS A 109 31.38 22.56 -11.69
CA LYS A 109 30.22 21.69 -11.47
C LYS A 109 30.49 20.23 -11.79
N LYS A 110 31.59 19.95 -12.48
CA LYS A 110 31.91 18.63 -13.01
C LYS A 110 33.40 18.33 -12.95
N ILE A 111 33.77 17.08 -12.75
CA ILE A 111 35.12 16.58 -12.99
C ILE A 111 35.01 15.43 -14.00
N SER A 112 35.45 15.68 -15.23
CA SER A 112 35.49 14.64 -16.27
C SER A 112 36.77 13.84 -16.09
N GLY A 113 36.65 12.52 -15.94
CA GLY A 113 37.81 11.69 -15.61
C GLY A 113 37.75 10.29 -16.15
N SER A 114 38.79 9.55 -15.83
CA SER A 114 38.94 8.14 -16.12
C SER A 114 39.25 7.36 -14.85
N TYR A 115 38.84 6.11 -14.81
CA TYR A 115 39.07 5.24 -13.66
C TYR A 115 39.39 3.81 -14.07
N LYS A 116 40.11 3.10 -13.20
CA LYS A 116 40.23 1.64 -13.26
C LYS A 116 39.55 1.06 -12.04
N GLN A 117 38.76 0.01 -12.23
CA GLN A 117 38.14 -0.74 -11.15
C GLN A 117 38.81 -2.10 -11.01
N LEU A 118 39.28 -2.45 -9.81
CA LEU A 118 39.89 -3.75 -9.50
C LEU A 118 40.99 -4.20 -10.50
N GLY A 119 41.80 -3.26 -10.99
CA GLY A 119 42.86 -3.53 -11.99
C GLY A 119 42.36 -3.83 -13.41
N GLY A 120 41.06 -3.65 -13.67
CA GLY A 120 40.43 -3.82 -14.98
C GLY A 120 40.81 -2.75 -16.02
N PRO A 121 40.15 -2.76 -17.20
CA PRO A 121 40.40 -1.78 -18.24
C PRO A 121 40.07 -0.36 -17.78
N LEU A 122 40.72 0.63 -18.40
CA LEU A 122 40.44 2.04 -18.16
C LEU A 122 39.05 2.38 -18.70
N GLN A 123 38.23 3.05 -17.88
CA GLN A 123 36.88 3.50 -18.21
C GLN A 123 36.78 5.01 -18.01
N ILE A 124 35.78 5.66 -18.62
CA ILE A 124 35.50 7.09 -18.44
C ILE A 124 34.27 7.30 -17.54
N THR A 125 34.23 8.43 -16.85
CA THR A 125 33.16 8.80 -15.93
C THR A 125 33.14 10.32 -15.70
N GLU A 126 32.14 10.80 -14.99
CA GLU A 126 32.04 12.17 -14.53
C GLU A 126 31.69 12.19 -13.04
N LEU A 127 32.38 13.03 -12.28
CA LEU A 127 31.95 13.42 -10.94
C LEU A 127 31.08 14.67 -11.06
N MET A 128 29.88 14.61 -10.51
CA MET A 128 28.93 15.72 -10.53
C MET A 128 28.86 16.37 -9.15
N ALA A 129 29.04 17.68 -9.08
CA ALA A 129 28.94 18.42 -7.82
C ALA A 129 27.53 18.25 -7.21
N THR A 130 27.46 18.11 -5.90
CA THR A 130 26.21 17.82 -5.17
C THR A 130 26.18 18.49 -3.81
N ASN A 131 24.99 18.84 -3.34
CA ASN A 131 24.76 19.37 -2.00
C ASN A 131 24.37 18.28 -0.99
N LEU A 132 24.19 17.03 -1.44
CA LEU A 132 23.78 15.91 -0.60
C LEU A 132 24.78 15.69 0.54
N LYS A 133 24.27 15.56 1.78
CA LYS A 133 25.10 15.28 2.96
C LYS A 133 25.40 13.79 3.14
N LYS A 134 24.48 12.94 2.70
CA LYS A 134 24.52 11.49 2.83
C LYS A 134 23.66 10.88 1.73
N MET A 135 24.05 9.70 1.23
CA MET A 135 23.28 9.00 0.20
C MET A 135 22.05 8.26 0.76
N SER A 136 22.00 8.08 2.09
CA SER A 136 20.96 7.33 2.78
C SER A 136 19.71 8.15 3.13
N ASP A 137 19.56 9.37 2.60
CA ASP A 137 18.36 10.20 2.78
C ASP A 137 17.58 10.27 1.46
N PRO A 138 16.59 9.38 1.24
CA PRO A 138 15.87 9.31 -0.03
C PRO A 138 15.19 10.63 -0.40
N PHE A 139 14.74 11.40 0.60
CA PHE A 139 14.10 12.68 0.38
C PHE A 139 15.07 13.73 -0.19
N GLU A 140 16.25 13.88 0.40
CA GLU A 140 17.23 14.85 -0.10
C GLU A 140 17.79 14.42 -1.47
N VAL A 141 17.99 13.11 -1.69
CA VAL A 141 18.39 12.56 -2.99
C VAL A 141 17.36 12.92 -4.07
N ALA A 142 16.08 12.68 -3.80
CA ALA A 142 15.00 13.01 -4.73
C ALA A 142 14.86 14.52 -4.94
N ARG A 143 15.00 15.33 -3.88
CA ARG A 143 14.93 16.79 -3.96
C ARG A 143 16.05 17.38 -4.81
N GLU A 144 17.27 16.86 -4.69
CA GLU A 144 18.35 17.28 -5.57
C GLU A 144 18.10 16.87 -7.02
N ALA A 145 17.63 15.65 -7.27
CA ALA A 145 17.29 15.19 -8.62
C ALA A 145 16.27 16.13 -9.31
N LEU A 146 15.27 16.62 -8.57
CA LEU A 146 14.32 17.63 -9.07
C LEU A 146 14.97 18.95 -9.50
N THR A 147 16.12 19.32 -8.94
CA THR A 147 16.83 20.55 -9.33
C THR A 147 17.71 20.35 -10.56
N THR A 148 18.13 19.12 -10.85
CA THR A 148 19.08 18.81 -11.92
C THR A 148 18.42 18.22 -13.17
N MET A 149 17.24 17.61 -13.02
CA MET A 149 16.52 16.93 -14.11
C MET A 149 15.42 17.82 -14.69
N GLU A 150 15.27 17.81 -16.01
CA GLU A 150 14.20 18.56 -16.71
C GLU A 150 13.13 17.64 -17.33
N THR A 151 13.46 16.37 -17.58
CA THR A 151 12.57 15.34 -18.13
C THR A 151 13.11 13.95 -17.75
N GLY A 152 12.43 12.89 -18.16
CA GLY A 152 12.80 11.49 -17.89
C GLY A 152 11.91 10.82 -16.83
N PRO A 153 11.79 9.48 -16.83
CA PRO A 153 11.06 8.73 -15.81
C PRO A 153 11.49 9.06 -14.38
N GLU A 154 12.80 9.25 -14.15
CA GLU A 154 13.38 9.48 -12.83
C GLU A 154 12.96 10.85 -12.26
N LEU A 155 12.59 11.82 -13.10
CA LEU A 155 12.02 13.09 -12.65
C LEU A 155 10.68 12.87 -11.94
N PHE A 156 9.84 12.00 -12.49
CA PHE A 156 8.52 11.70 -11.91
C PHE A 156 8.66 10.92 -10.62
N GLU A 157 9.54 9.92 -10.57
CA GLU A 157 9.86 9.16 -9.36
C GLU A 157 10.36 10.09 -8.24
N ALA A 158 11.34 10.96 -8.55
CA ALA A 158 11.87 11.93 -7.60
C ALA A 158 10.79 12.92 -7.14
N GLY A 159 9.96 13.40 -8.07
CA GLY A 159 8.87 14.32 -7.76
C GLY A 159 7.84 13.73 -6.83
N ILE A 160 7.35 12.53 -7.12
CA ILE A 160 6.39 11.84 -6.26
C ILE A 160 7.02 11.51 -4.91
N ALA A 161 8.29 11.10 -4.84
CA ALA A 161 8.97 10.85 -3.58
C ALA A 161 9.06 12.11 -2.69
N VAL A 162 9.41 13.27 -3.27
CA VAL A 162 9.46 14.55 -2.53
C VAL A 162 8.05 14.99 -2.11
N LEU A 163 7.08 14.89 -3.01
CA LEU A 163 5.69 15.24 -2.72
C LEU A 163 5.11 14.34 -1.63
N GLY A 164 5.40 13.04 -1.62
CA GLY A 164 4.93 12.07 -0.61
C GLY A 164 5.45 12.37 0.79
N ALA A 165 6.63 12.98 0.91
CA ALA A 165 7.21 13.40 2.17
C ALA A 165 6.89 14.86 2.56
N ALA A 166 6.22 15.62 1.70
CA ALA A 166 6.11 17.08 1.81
C ALA A 166 5.52 17.55 3.15
N GLY A 167 4.44 16.93 3.62
CA GLY A 167 3.78 17.23 4.89
C GLY A 167 4.64 16.88 6.09
N ALA A 168 5.28 15.69 6.09
CA ALA A 168 6.20 15.27 7.15
C ALA A 168 7.44 16.18 7.23
N LYS A 169 7.93 16.65 6.07
CA LYS A 169 9.05 17.59 5.94
C LYS A 169 8.61 19.05 6.05
N LYS A 170 7.31 19.32 6.21
CA LYS A 170 6.70 20.66 6.33
C LYS A 170 7.09 21.60 5.20
N LEU A 171 7.10 21.10 3.96
CA LEU A 171 7.37 21.92 2.79
C LEU A 171 6.29 23.00 2.62
N PRO A 172 6.68 24.24 2.27
CA PRO A 172 5.73 25.30 1.93
C PRO A 172 4.82 24.92 0.76
N ALA A 173 3.55 25.33 0.80
CA ALA A 173 2.56 24.96 -0.22
C ALA A 173 2.90 25.51 -1.62
N ASP A 174 3.62 26.62 -1.70
CA ASP A 174 4.16 27.19 -2.95
C ASP A 174 5.31 26.36 -3.53
N GLU A 175 6.21 25.84 -2.69
CA GLU A 175 7.25 24.88 -3.13
C GLU A 175 6.61 23.60 -3.68
N VAL A 176 5.63 23.05 -2.94
CA VAL A 176 4.87 21.85 -3.37
C VAL A 176 4.16 22.09 -4.71
N ARG A 177 3.55 23.27 -4.88
CA ARG A 177 2.91 23.65 -6.15
C ARG A 177 3.94 23.75 -7.28
N GLY A 178 5.10 24.35 -7.03
CA GLY A 178 6.18 24.43 -8.02
C GLY A 178 6.67 23.07 -8.50
N ILE A 179 6.77 22.08 -7.59
CA ILE A 179 7.11 20.70 -7.95
C ILE A 179 5.99 20.07 -8.79
N ALA A 180 4.73 20.20 -8.37
CA ALA A 180 3.58 19.69 -9.12
C ALA A 180 3.49 20.28 -10.53
N ASP A 181 3.74 21.58 -10.67
CA ASP A 181 3.77 22.28 -11.96
C ASP A 181 4.94 21.81 -12.83
N LYS A 182 6.12 21.56 -12.25
CA LYS A 182 7.26 20.98 -12.96
C LYS A 182 6.94 19.60 -13.52
N LEU A 183 6.37 18.71 -12.70
CA LEU A 183 5.94 17.37 -13.14
C LEU A 183 4.88 17.47 -14.24
N THR A 184 3.91 18.35 -14.07
CA THR A 184 2.86 18.60 -15.05
C THR A 184 3.45 19.04 -16.41
N LYS A 185 4.37 20.00 -16.39
CA LYS A 185 5.03 20.51 -17.59
C LYS A 185 5.85 19.42 -18.28
N ALA A 186 6.58 18.61 -17.51
CA ALA A 186 7.34 17.49 -18.06
C ALA A 186 6.41 16.43 -18.65
N ALA A 187 5.27 16.14 -17.99
CA ALA A 187 4.31 15.13 -18.42
C ALA A 187 3.71 15.41 -19.80
N ALA A 188 3.53 16.69 -20.15
CA ALA A 188 3.05 17.10 -21.47
C ALA A 188 3.94 16.58 -22.61
N GLY A 189 5.24 16.41 -22.37
CA GLY A 189 6.18 15.81 -23.33
C GLY A 189 5.93 14.32 -23.63
N TYR A 190 5.11 13.64 -22.81
CA TYR A 190 4.78 12.21 -22.93
C TYR A 190 3.33 11.96 -23.39
N GLY A 191 2.57 13.04 -23.67
CA GLY A 191 1.20 12.97 -24.16
C GLY A 191 0.13 12.92 -23.06
N SER A 192 -1.13 13.09 -23.47
CA SER A 192 -2.29 13.32 -22.58
C SER A 192 -2.53 12.19 -21.58
N ARG A 193 -2.23 10.94 -21.94
CA ARG A 193 -2.36 9.79 -21.03
C ARG A 193 -1.43 9.92 -19.82
N TRP A 194 -0.19 10.35 -20.05
CA TRP A 194 0.78 10.51 -18.96
C TRP A 194 0.52 11.78 -18.15
N GLU A 195 0.04 12.85 -18.79
CA GLU A 195 -0.46 14.04 -18.07
C GLU A 195 -1.58 13.69 -17.09
N PHE A 196 -2.56 12.89 -17.53
CA PHE A 196 -3.66 12.43 -16.71
C PHE A 196 -3.17 11.65 -15.49
N VAL A 197 -2.31 10.63 -15.72
CA VAL A 197 -1.73 9.80 -14.64
C VAL A 197 -0.93 10.64 -13.67
N THR A 198 -0.12 11.58 -14.18
CA THR A 198 0.67 12.49 -13.33
C THR A 198 -0.23 13.35 -12.44
N ALA A 199 -1.29 13.94 -13.00
CA ALA A 199 -2.24 14.76 -12.24
C ALA A 199 -2.93 13.96 -11.12
N ILE A 200 -3.37 12.73 -11.40
CA ILE A 200 -3.99 11.85 -10.40
C ILE A 200 -2.98 11.42 -9.33
N ASN A 201 -1.76 11.03 -9.71
CA ASN A 201 -0.74 10.62 -8.75
C ASN A 201 -0.38 11.75 -7.79
N VAL A 202 -0.17 12.97 -8.32
CA VAL A 202 0.10 14.15 -7.49
C VAL A 202 -1.08 14.47 -6.58
N ALA A 203 -2.30 14.49 -7.12
CA ALA A 203 -3.50 14.76 -6.34
C ALA A 203 -3.66 13.77 -5.18
N THR A 204 -3.49 12.48 -5.47
CA THR A 204 -3.65 11.42 -4.47
C THR A 204 -2.56 11.50 -3.41
N THR A 205 -1.30 11.66 -3.83
CA THR A 205 -0.14 11.80 -2.93
C THR A 205 -0.34 12.95 -1.93
N LEU A 206 -0.85 14.08 -2.39
CA LEU A 206 -1.03 15.28 -1.57
C LEU A 206 -2.31 15.27 -0.72
N SER A 207 -3.36 14.53 -1.14
CA SER A 207 -4.66 14.53 -0.48
C SER A 207 -4.62 14.06 0.99
N ASN A 208 -3.66 13.19 1.33
CA ASN A 208 -3.49 12.65 2.68
C ASN A 208 -2.55 13.48 3.57
N GLN A 209 -2.06 14.62 3.08
CA GLN A 209 -1.07 15.42 3.77
C GLN A 209 -1.68 16.72 4.30
N ALA A 210 -1.58 16.92 5.61
CA ALA A 210 -2.11 18.11 6.28
C ALA A 210 -1.51 19.39 5.68
N GLY A 211 -2.38 20.37 5.35
CA GLY A 211 -1.97 21.66 4.77
C GLY A 211 -1.77 21.68 3.25
N LEU A 212 -1.87 20.54 2.55
CA LEU A 212 -1.63 20.44 1.10
C LEU A 212 -2.89 20.12 0.28
N ALA A 213 -4.06 20.06 0.94
CA ALA A 213 -5.32 19.66 0.31
C ALA A 213 -5.75 20.55 -0.86
N ASP A 214 -5.50 21.86 -0.82
CA ASP A 214 -5.83 22.74 -1.96
C ASP A 214 -4.97 22.46 -3.21
N VAL A 215 -3.70 22.08 -3.04
CA VAL A 215 -2.85 21.66 -4.16
C VAL A 215 -3.34 20.33 -4.73
N ALA A 216 -3.74 19.40 -3.86
CA ALA A 216 -4.36 18.14 -4.27
C ALA A 216 -5.63 18.37 -5.10
N VAL A 217 -6.55 19.24 -4.63
CA VAL A 217 -7.78 19.60 -5.36
C VAL A 217 -7.47 20.22 -6.72
N ALA A 218 -6.47 21.10 -6.82
CA ALA A 218 -6.10 21.72 -8.08
C ALA A 218 -5.65 20.69 -9.14
N GLN A 219 -4.89 19.67 -8.71
CA GLN A 219 -4.43 18.58 -9.57
C GLN A 219 -5.55 17.60 -9.91
N ALA A 220 -6.43 17.29 -8.96
CA ALA A 220 -7.62 16.46 -9.22
C ALA A 220 -8.56 17.12 -10.24
N ARG A 221 -8.80 18.44 -10.14
CA ARG A 221 -9.56 19.21 -11.13
C ARG A 221 -8.84 19.31 -12.48
N ARG A 222 -7.51 19.22 -12.50
CA ARG A 222 -6.75 19.13 -13.76
C ARG A 222 -7.07 17.83 -14.48
N ALA A 223 -7.04 16.71 -13.76
CA ALA A 223 -7.41 15.41 -14.31
C ALA A 223 -8.88 15.39 -14.79
N GLU A 224 -9.80 16.03 -14.06
CA GLU A 224 -11.20 16.19 -14.47
C GLU A 224 -11.36 16.87 -15.83
N ARG A 225 -10.63 17.97 -16.08
CA ARG A 225 -10.67 18.68 -17.37
C ARG A 225 -10.12 17.88 -18.54
N MET A 226 -9.41 16.79 -18.26
CA MET A 226 -8.89 15.87 -19.28
C MET A 226 -9.91 14.75 -19.61
N LEU A 227 -10.97 14.61 -18.83
CA LEU A 227 -12.07 13.71 -19.15
C LEU A 227 -12.87 14.25 -20.33
N THR A 228 -13.31 13.31 -21.16
CA THR A 228 -14.20 13.50 -22.31
C THR A 228 -15.40 12.57 -22.17
N ASP A 229 -16.44 12.77 -22.99
CA ASP A 229 -17.62 11.88 -23.01
C ASP A 229 -17.26 10.42 -23.32
N ASP A 230 -16.18 10.19 -24.07
CA ASP A 230 -15.65 8.87 -24.43
C ASP A 230 -14.68 8.28 -23.40
N SER A 231 -14.39 9.01 -22.31
CA SER A 231 -13.43 8.54 -21.31
C SER A 231 -13.91 7.25 -20.66
N PRO A 232 -13.03 6.23 -20.49
CA PRO A 232 -13.41 4.97 -19.87
C PRO A 232 -14.02 5.19 -18.48
N LEU A 233 -15.03 4.40 -18.13
CA LEU A 233 -15.72 4.47 -16.84
C LEU A 233 -14.75 4.37 -15.64
N ALA A 234 -13.69 3.56 -15.77
CA ALA A 234 -12.65 3.45 -14.76
C ALA A 234 -11.90 4.79 -14.53
N ALA A 235 -11.58 5.54 -15.59
CA ALA A 235 -10.91 6.83 -15.50
C ALA A 235 -11.84 7.90 -14.89
N GLN A 236 -13.14 7.88 -15.24
CA GLN A 236 -14.13 8.76 -14.62
C GLN A 236 -14.24 8.52 -13.10
N LEU A 237 -14.31 7.24 -12.71
CA LEU A 237 -14.35 6.84 -11.29
C LEU A 237 -13.09 7.29 -10.55
N GLU A 238 -11.91 7.01 -11.09
CA GLU A 238 -10.63 7.41 -10.47
C GLU A 238 -10.54 8.93 -10.23
N VAL A 239 -10.95 9.74 -11.20
CA VAL A 239 -10.99 11.20 -11.06
C VAL A 239 -11.99 11.64 -9.99
N PHE A 240 -13.22 11.14 -10.05
CA PHE A 240 -14.28 11.60 -9.15
C PHE A 240 -14.06 11.11 -7.71
N GLU A 241 -13.53 9.90 -7.51
CA GLU A 241 -13.10 9.41 -6.20
C GLU A 241 -11.92 10.24 -5.64
N THR A 242 -10.98 10.65 -6.50
CA THR A 242 -9.87 11.53 -6.11
C THR A 242 -10.37 12.92 -5.72
N LEU A 243 -11.33 13.48 -6.47
CA LEU A 243 -11.95 14.78 -6.17
C LEU A 243 -12.75 14.75 -4.88
N ASP A 244 -13.62 13.76 -4.68
CA ASP A 244 -14.41 13.59 -3.45
C ASP A 244 -13.49 13.59 -2.23
N ARG A 245 -12.44 12.76 -2.25
CA ARG A 245 -11.45 12.68 -1.18
C ARG A 245 -10.69 13.99 -0.97
N ALA A 246 -10.14 14.57 -2.02
CA ALA A 246 -9.33 15.80 -1.93
C ALA A 246 -10.18 16.98 -1.44
N LEU A 247 -11.42 17.13 -1.93
CA LEU A 247 -12.37 18.16 -1.50
C LEU A 247 -12.81 17.96 -0.05
N GLY A 248 -13.09 16.72 0.35
CA GLY A 248 -13.39 16.38 1.74
C GLY A 248 -12.26 16.77 2.69
N LYS A 249 -11.00 16.44 2.34
CA LYS A 249 -9.80 16.82 3.11
C LYS A 249 -9.51 18.33 3.09
N ALA A 250 -9.94 19.04 2.04
CA ALA A 250 -9.88 20.50 1.96
C ALA A 250 -11.02 21.22 2.70
N GLY A 251 -11.91 20.50 3.39
CA GLY A 251 -13.06 21.08 4.09
C GLY A 251 -14.19 21.55 3.16
N LYS A 252 -14.18 21.16 1.88
CA LYS A 252 -15.18 21.55 0.86
C LYS A 252 -16.25 20.47 0.71
N ALA A 253 -16.88 20.10 1.82
CA ALA A 253 -17.77 18.94 1.91
C ALA A 253 -18.98 19.01 0.94
N ASP A 254 -19.53 20.20 0.70
CA ASP A 254 -20.68 20.34 -0.21
C ASP A 254 -20.31 20.15 -1.69
N GLU A 255 -19.07 20.45 -2.08
CA GLU A 255 -18.56 20.09 -3.41
C GLU A 255 -18.26 18.59 -3.48
N ALA A 256 -17.63 18.03 -2.45
CA ALA A 256 -17.31 16.60 -2.35
C ALA A 256 -18.56 15.72 -2.55
N LYS A 257 -19.68 16.06 -1.89
CA LYS A 257 -20.97 15.37 -2.03
C LYS A 257 -21.44 15.22 -3.48
N LYS A 258 -21.17 16.18 -4.36
CA LYS A 258 -21.54 16.11 -5.79
C LYS A 258 -20.76 15.01 -6.50
N TYR A 259 -19.47 14.91 -6.22
CA TYR A 259 -18.60 13.87 -6.75
C TYR A 259 -18.95 12.51 -6.14
N ALA A 260 -19.18 12.42 -4.84
CA ALA A 260 -19.65 11.19 -4.19
C ALA A 260 -20.94 10.64 -4.83
N ALA A 261 -21.91 11.51 -5.12
CA ALA A 261 -23.14 11.11 -5.81
C ALA A 261 -22.89 10.62 -7.25
N ASN A 262 -21.95 11.22 -7.97
CA ASN A 262 -21.56 10.75 -9.30
C ASN A 262 -20.82 9.41 -9.22
N VAL A 263 -19.90 9.25 -8.26
CA VAL A 263 -19.22 7.97 -8.00
C VAL A 263 -20.25 6.88 -7.75
N GLN A 264 -21.23 7.08 -6.86
CA GLN A 264 -22.28 6.08 -6.61
C GLN A 264 -23.02 5.66 -7.88
N LYS A 265 -23.42 6.61 -8.74
CA LYS A 265 -24.07 6.31 -10.02
C LYS A 265 -23.17 5.52 -10.96
N LEU A 266 -21.90 5.92 -11.06
CA LEU A 266 -20.91 5.28 -11.92
C LEU A 266 -20.55 3.88 -11.44
N VAL A 267 -20.41 3.66 -10.12
CA VAL A 267 -20.20 2.34 -9.51
C VAL A 267 -21.39 1.43 -9.76
N ALA A 268 -22.62 1.93 -9.61
CA ALA A 268 -23.82 1.15 -9.93
C ALA A 268 -23.85 0.73 -11.41
N ARG A 269 -23.49 1.62 -12.33
CA ARG A 269 -23.36 1.31 -13.76
C ARG A 269 -22.25 0.28 -14.02
N ASP A 270 -21.08 0.50 -13.44
CA ASP A 270 -19.91 -0.38 -13.58
C ASP A 270 -20.22 -1.80 -13.09
N TYR A 271 -20.87 -1.93 -11.94
CA TYR A 271 -21.31 -3.22 -11.41
C TYR A 271 -22.37 -3.89 -12.28
N ALA A 272 -23.33 -3.14 -12.80
CA ALA A 272 -24.34 -3.69 -13.70
C ALA A 272 -23.73 -4.24 -15.02
N GLU A 273 -22.62 -3.66 -15.47
CA GLU A 273 -21.85 -4.19 -16.60
C GLU A 273 -20.95 -5.37 -16.21
N TYR A 274 -20.29 -5.28 -15.06
CA TYR A 274 -19.44 -6.33 -14.50
C TYR A 274 -20.23 -7.62 -14.26
N SER A 275 -21.35 -7.54 -13.54
CA SER A 275 -22.15 -8.71 -13.14
C SER A 275 -22.73 -9.53 -14.30
N LYS A 276 -22.83 -8.94 -15.49
CA LYS A 276 -23.21 -9.63 -16.74
C LYS A 276 -22.10 -10.49 -17.32
N LYS A 277 -20.83 -10.19 -17.02
CA LYS A 277 -19.65 -10.80 -17.64
C LYS A 277 -18.68 -11.44 -16.64
N GLU A 278 -18.83 -11.18 -15.35
CA GLU A 278 -17.93 -11.65 -14.29
C GLU A 278 -17.81 -13.18 -14.28
N LEU A 279 -18.93 -13.87 -14.48
CA LEU A 279 -18.94 -15.31 -14.67
C LEU A 279 -18.81 -15.60 -16.17
N SER A 280 -17.70 -16.23 -16.55
CA SER A 280 -17.51 -16.82 -17.87
C SER A 280 -18.37 -18.07 -18.10
N PHE A 281 -19.16 -18.49 -17.10
CA PHE A 281 -20.04 -19.64 -17.12
C PHE A 281 -21.40 -19.32 -16.50
N LEU A 282 -22.42 -20.12 -16.83
CA LEU A 282 -23.74 -20.05 -16.21
C LEU A 282 -23.83 -21.11 -15.12
N PRO A 283 -24.02 -20.75 -13.84
CA PRO A 283 -24.09 -21.71 -12.74
C PRO A 283 -25.39 -22.55 -12.77
N GLY A 284 -26.43 -22.11 -13.50
CA GLY A 284 -27.74 -22.76 -13.53
C GLY A 284 -28.62 -22.35 -12.35
N ALA A 285 -29.66 -23.15 -12.06
CA ALA A 285 -30.53 -22.95 -10.91
C ALA A 285 -30.39 -24.13 -9.94
N PHE A 286 -30.35 -23.84 -8.63
CA PHE A 286 -30.34 -24.88 -7.62
C PHE A 286 -31.69 -25.61 -7.61
N ALA A 287 -31.66 -26.93 -7.87
CA ALA A 287 -32.86 -27.78 -7.94
C ALA A 287 -33.52 -28.02 -6.57
N GLY A 288 -32.92 -27.52 -5.49
CA GLY A 288 -33.32 -27.82 -4.12
C GLY A 288 -32.59 -29.03 -3.54
N ARG A 289 -32.75 -29.20 -2.23
CA ARG A 289 -32.18 -30.31 -1.46
C ARG A 289 -32.94 -31.60 -1.75
N LYS A 290 -32.26 -32.74 -1.59
CA LYS A 290 -32.89 -34.06 -1.68
C LYS A 290 -33.53 -34.46 -0.36
N GLY A 291 -32.93 -34.08 0.76
CA GLY A 291 -33.36 -34.33 2.12
C GLY A 291 -34.16 -33.19 2.74
N LYS A 292 -34.39 -33.32 4.05
CA LYS A 292 -35.15 -32.34 4.87
C LYS A 292 -34.26 -31.47 5.76
N SER A 293 -32.94 -31.58 5.61
CA SER A 293 -32.01 -30.76 6.39
C SER A 293 -32.23 -29.27 6.10
N ASP A 294 -32.18 -28.47 7.16
CA ASP A 294 -32.23 -27.01 7.17
C ASP A 294 -30.85 -26.38 7.47
N ARG A 295 -29.76 -27.16 7.36
CA ARG A 295 -28.38 -26.67 7.54
C ARG A 295 -28.02 -25.66 6.45
N ALA A 296 -27.64 -24.44 6.81
CA ALA A 296 -26.92 -23.57 5.89
C ALA A 296 -25.43 -23.95 5.89
N VAL A 297 -24.87 -24.20 4.71
CA VAL A 297 -23.45 -24.51 4.56
C VAL A 297 -22.65 -23.21 4.55
N LEU A 298 -21.63 -23.13 5.40
CA LEU A 298 -20.74 -21.97 5.45
C LEU A 298 -19.45 -22.27 4.68
N VAL A 299 -19.17 -21.45 3.68
CA VAL A 299 -17.94 -21.47 2.88
C VAL A 299 -17.09 -20.28 3.29
N GLU A 300 -15.95 -20.55 3.92
CA GLU A 300 -14.95 -19.53 4.25
C GLU A 300 -13.84 -19.60 3.20
N VAL A 301 -13.58 -18.49 2.53
CA VAL A 301 -12.57 -18.36 1.48
C VAL A 301 -11.48 -17.41 1.99
N PHE A 302 -10.24 -17.88 1.98
CA PHE A 302 -9.07 -17.11 2.38
C PHE A 302 -8.33 -16.69 1.11
N THR A 303 -8.34 -15.39 0.83
CA THR A 303 -7.98 -14.81 -0.49
C THR A 303 -7.18 -13.51 -0.33
N GLY A 304 -6.84 -12.87 -1.46
CA GLY A 304 -6.21 -11.56 -1.51
C GLY A 304 -6.45 -10.85 -2.85
N ALA A 305 -6.67 -9.53 -2.80
CA ALA A 305 -6.86 -8.68 -3.97
C ALA A 305 -5.58 -8.54 -4.81
N GLU A 306 -4.43 -8.78 -4.20
CA GLU A 306 -3.13 -8.77 -4.88
C GLU A 306 -2.71 -10.17 -5.36
N CYS A 307 -3.54 -11.22 -5.18
CA CYS A 307 -3.22 -12.62 -5.45
C CYS A 307 -3.79 -13.10 -6.81
N PRO A 308 -2.99 -13.16 -7.91
CA PRO A 308 -3.43 -13.72 -9.18
C PRO A 308 -3.97 -15.16 -9.14
N PRO A 309 -3.41 -16.12 -8.38
CA PRO A 309 -3.97 -17.47 -8.33
C PRO A 309 -5.29 -17.54 -7.56
N CYS A 310 -5.71 -16.49 -6.86
CA CYS A 310 -6.98 -16.48 -6.14
C CYS A 310 -8.20 -16.31 -7.07
N VAL A 311 -7.97 -15.80 -8.29
CA VAL A 311 -9.04 -15.37 -9.21
C VAL A 311 -10.03 -16.49 -9.56
N GLY A 312 -9.54 -17.70 -9.83
CA GLY A 312 -10.40 -18.84 -10.15
C GLY A 312 -11.35 -19.20 -9.01
N ALA A 313 -10.85 -19.22 -7.77
CA ALA A 313 -11.64 -19.56 -6.58
C ALA A 313 -12.67 -18.47 -6.25
N ASP A 314 -12.27 -17.19 -6.33
CA ASP A 314 -13.15 -16.06 -6.03
C ASP A 314 -14.34 -16.03 -7.01
N ILE A 315 -14.09 -16.15 -8.33
CA ILE A 315 -15.15 -16.19 -9.36
C ILE A 315 -16.03 -17.44 -9.20
N ALA A 316 -15.44 -18.59 -8.83
CA ALA A 316 -16.22 -19.79 -8.54
C ALA A 316 -17.19 -19.58 -7.35
N CYS A 317 -16.73 -18.89 -6.31
CA CYS A 317 -17.56 -18.54 -5.15
C CYS A 317 -18.64 -17.51 -5.48
N ASP A 318 -18.37 -16.55 -6.35
CA ASP A 318 -19.41 -15.68 -6.92
C ASP A 318 -20.47 -16.50 -7.68
N GLY A 319 -20.04 -17.55 -8.38
CA GLY A 319 -20.93 -18.55 -8.96
C GLY A 319 -21.84 -19.23 -7.93
N LEU A 320 -21.31 -19.58 -6.74
CA LEU A 320 -22.10 -20.13 -5.64
C LEU A 320 -23.14 -19.13 -5.12
N LEU A 321 -22.76 -17.85 -4.98
CA LEU A 321 -23.66 -16.78 -4.55
C LEU A 321 -24.81 -16.54 -5.53
N LYS A 322 -24.61 -16.78 -6.82
CA LYS A 322 -25.69 -16.75 -7.83
C LYS A 322 -26.53 -18.02 -7.86
N PHE A 323 -25.94 -19.16 -7.53
CA PHE A 323 -26.60 -20.47 -7.61
C PHE A 323 -27.49 -20.76 -6.39
N TYR A 324 -26.99 -20.45 -5.20
CA TYR A 324 -27.62 -20.75 -3.92
C TYR A 324 -28.26 -19.52 -3.29
N LYS A 325 -29.32 -19.75 -2.52
CA LYS A 325 -29.86 -18.73 -1.62
C LYS A 325 -28.99 -18.65 -0.35
N PRO A 326 -28.97 -17.50 0.35
CA PRO A 326 -28.27 -17.37 1.64
C PRO A 326 -28.75 -18.33 2.73
N THR A 327 -29.96 -18.87 2.61
CA THR A 327 -30.50 -19.92 3.51
C THR A 327 -29.90 -21.30 3.24
N ASP A 328 -29.26 -21.50 2.09
CA ASP A 328 -28.61 -22.76 1.73
C ASP A 328 -27.10 -22.65 1.86
N VAL A 329 -26.49 -21.60 1.29
CA VAL A 329 -25.04 -21.41 1.30
C VAL A 329 -24.71 -19.96 1.63
N ILE A 330 -23.79 -19.78 2.56
CA ILE A 330 -23.21 -18.50 2.92
C ILE A 330 -21.74 -18.55 2.54
N VAL A 331 -21.25 -17.54 1.83
CA VAL A 331 -19.83 -17.39 1.48
C VAL A 331 -19.26 -16.20 2.23
N LEU A 332 -18.11 -16.37 2.88
CA LEU A 332 -17.35 -15.32 3.54
C LEU A 332 -15.94 -15.25 2.94
N ASN A 333 -15.54 -14.07 2.47
CA ASN A 333 -14.19 -13.81 1.96
C ASN A 333 -13.35 -13.11 3.04
N TYR A 334 -12.33 -13.81 3.53
CA TYR A 334 -11.31 -13.28 4.42
C TYR A 334 -10.08 -12.90 3.58
N HIS A 335 -9.94 -11.61 3.35
CA HIS A 335 -8.74 -11.05 2.73
C HIS A 335 -7.59 -11.02 3.73
N PHE A 336 -6.38 -11.35 3.26
CA PHE A 336 -5.15 -11.14 4.00
C PHE A 336 -4.03 -10.65 3.07
N HIS A 337 -2.95 -10.11 3.65
CA HIS A 337 -1.86 -9.48 2.90
C HIS A 337 -1.03 -10.53 2.12
N VAL A 338 -1.49 -10.92 0.93
CA VAL A 338 -0.82 -11.88 0.04
C VAL A 338 -1.01 -11.54 -1.45
N PRO A 339 0.05 -11.61 -2.27
CA PRO A 339 1.47 -11.64 -1.91
C PRO A 339 1.98 -10.28 -1.43
N GLY A 340 1.13 -9.24 -1.45
CA GLY A 340 1.44 -7.89 -1.04
C GLY A 340 0.37 -7.27 -0.16
N PRO A 341 0.50 -5.97 0.16
CA PRO A 341 -0.46 -5.25 0.99
C PRO A 341 -1.85 -5.20 0.36
N ASP A 342 -2.80 -5.92 0.98
CA ASP A 342 -4.21 -5.87 0.61
C ASP A 342 -5.04 -4.96 1.55
N PRO A 343 -5.68 -3.88 1.04
CA PRO A 343 -6.47 -2.96 1.86
C PRO A 343 -7.85 -3.49 2.29
N LEU A 344 -8.25 -4.67 1.82
CA LEU A 344 -9.47 -5.37 2.25
C LEU A 344 -9.23 -6.25 3.50
N THR A 345 -7.98 -6.39 3.93
CA THR A 345 -7.62 -7.17 5.13
C THR A 345 -8.19 -6.54 6.39
N SER A 346 -8.74 -7.37 7.27
CA SER A 346 -9.13 -6.99 8.63
C SER A 346 -8.28 -7.73 9.66
N PRO A 347 -7.99 -7.13 10.84
CA PRO A 347 -7.26 -7.80 11.91
C PRO A 347 -7.98 -9.06 12.41
N ASP A 348 -9.32 -9.05 12.44
CA ASP A 348 -10.11 -10.22 12.83
C ASP A 348 -10.02 -11.32 11.77
N GLY A 349 -9.95 -10.95 10.49
CA GLY A 349 -9.68 -11.89 9.40
C GLY A 349 -8.30 -12.55 9.53
N MET A 350 -7.27 -11.78 9.90
CA MET A 350 -5.94 -12.33 10.19
C MET A 350 -5.97 -13.30 11.39
N GLU A 351 -6.66 -12.98 12.48
CA GLU A 351 -6.81 -13.93 13.60
C GLU A 351 -7.65 -15.17 13.20
N ARG A 352 -8.60 -15.02 12.27
CA ARG A 352 -9.35 -16.15 11.72
C ARG A 352 -8.47 -17.07 10.86
N VAL A 353 -7.53 -16.53 10.08
CA VAL A 353 -6.51 -17.31 9.37
C VAL A 353 -5.73 -18.19 10.35
N GLU A 354 -5.30 -17.63 11.48
CA GLU A 354 -4.54 -18.38 12.51
C GLU A 354 -5.34 -19.56 13.11
N THR A 355 -6.66 -19.42 13.21
CA THR A 355 -7.53 -20.53 13.67
C THR A 355 -7.44 -21.76 12.74
N TYR A 356 -7.14 -21.53 11.46
CA TYR A 356 -6.97 -22.56 10.45
C TYR A 356 -5.53 -22.69 9.95
N ALA A 357 -4.51 -22.27 10.71
CA ALA A 357 -3.11 -22.28 10.28
C ALA A 357 -2.61 -23.68 9.81
N LYS A 358 -3.25 -24.77 10.24
CA LYS A 358 -2.95 -26.14 9.79
C LYS A 358 -3.55 -26.51 8.42
N LEU A 359 -4.52 -25.74 7.95
CA LEU A 359 -5.23 -25.94 6.68
C LEU A 359 -4.88 -24.87 5.65
N ILE A 360 -4.45 -23.68 6.11
CA ILE A 360 -4.08 -22.56 5.25
C ILE A 360 -2.56 -22.54 5.10
N GLU A 361 -2.08 -23.06 3.97
CA GLU A 361 -0.67 -22.96 3.56
C GLU A 361 -0.42 -21.75 2.64
N GLY A 362 -1.49 -21.14 2.12
CA GLY A 362 -1.46 -19.99 1.23
C GLY A 362 -2.86 -19.63 0.71
N ALA A 363 -2.91 -18.67 -0.22
CA ALA A 363 -4.14 -18.29 -0.89
C ALA A 363 -4.15 -18.76 -2.37
N PRO A 364 -5.32 -19.13 -2.92
CA PRO A 364 -6.59 -19.24 -2.22
C PRO A 364 -6.69 -20.53 -1.39
N THR A 365 -7.35 -20.46 -0.23
CA THR A 365 -7.78 -21.66 0.52
C THR A 365 -9.28 -21.60 0.77
N VAL A 366 -10.01 -22.68 0.46
CA VAL A 366 -11.45 -22.78 0.69
C VAL A 366 -11.72 -23.77 1.82
N ILE A 367 -12.58 -23.38 2.75
CA ILE A 367 -13.02 -24.19 3.89
C ILE A 367 -14.54 -24.31 3.83
N VAL A 368 -15.06 -25.53 3.87
CA VAL A 368 -16.50 -25.82 3.80
C VAL A 368 -16.95 -26.48 5.10
N ASP A 369 -17.88 -25.83 5.80
CA ASP A 369 -18.33 -26.18 7.16
C ASP A 369 -17.16 -26.41 8.13
N GLY A 370 -16.14 -25.55 8.05
CA GLY A 370 -14.95 -25.59 8.90
C GLY A 370 -14.02 -26.79 8.65
N LYS A 371 -14.16 -27.46 7.51
CA LYS A 371 -13.26 -28.52 7.03
C LYS A 371 -12.55 -28.07 5.76
N ALA A 372 -11.36 -28.61 5.53
CA ALA A 372 -10.63 -28.39 4.29
C ALA A 372 -11.55 -28.64 3.08
N GLY A 373 -11.71 -27.60 2.27
CA GLY A 373 -12.39 -27.67 0.99
C GLY A 373 -11.45 -28.21 -0.09
N PRO A 374 -11.98 -28.36 -1.30
CA PRO A 374 -11.16 -28.69 -2.47
C PRO A 374 -10.23 -27.52 -2.84
N GLU A 375 -9.05 -27.85 -3.35
CA GLU A 375 -8.10 -26.88 -3.90
C GLU A 375 -8.66 -26.24 -5.18
N ALA A 376 -8.44 -24.93 -5.36
CA ALA A 376 -8.97 -24.19 -6.49
C ALA A 376 -8.14 -22.94 -6.85
N GLY A 377 -6.82 -23.00 -6.68
CA GLY A 377 -5.92 -21.96 -7.16
C GLY A 377 -5.84 -21.95 -8.69
N GLY A 378 -5.88 -20.77 -9.30
CA GLY A 378 -5.65 -20.60 -10.72
C GLY A 378 -6.26 -19.33 -11.32
N PRO A 379 -6.09 -19.12 -12.63
CA PRO A 379 -6.66 -17.98 -13.35
C PRO A 379 -8.18 -18.11 -13.51
N ALA A 380 -8.84 -17.03 -13.94
CA ALA A 380 -10.30 -17.01 -14.18
C ALA A 380 -10.83 -18.14 -15.09
N SER A 381 -10.01 -18.69 -15.99
CA SER A 381 -10.42 -19.76 -16.90
C SER A 381 -10.76 -21.08 -16.20
N ILE A 382 -10.31 -21.30 -14.97
CA ILE A 382 -10.61 -22.51 -14.18
C ILE A 382 -11.84 -22.35 -13.27
N ALA A 383 -12.46 -21.17 -13.25
CA ALA A 383 -13.52 -20.85 -12.29
C ALA A 383 -14.75 -21.76 -12.43
N LYS A 384 -15.06 -22.23 -13.65
CA LYS A 384 -16.18 -23.14 -13.89
C LYS A 384 -15.91 -24.52 -13.27
N GLU A 385 -14.71 -25.06 -13.46
CA GLU A 385 -14.27 -26.33 -12.91
C GLU A 385 -14.25 -26.24 -11.38
N ALA A 386 -13.68 -25.18 -10.82
CA ALA A 386 -13.68 -24.92 -9.38
C ALA A 386 -15.11 -24.84 -8.82
N PHE A 387 -16.01 -24.08 -9.47
CA PHE A 387 -17.42 -24.01 -9.07
C PHE A 387 -18.08 -25.39 -9.04
N GLN A 388 -17.86 -26.23 -10.06
CA GLN A 388 -18.43 -27.58 -10.11
C GLN A 388 -17.94 -28.46 -8.96
N VAL A 389 -16.64 -28.37 -8.62
CA VAL A 389 -16.05 -29.12 -7.52
C VAL A 389 -16.60 -28.63 -6.18
N PHE A 390 -16.66 -27.31 -5.97
CA PHE A 390 -17.24 -26.70 -4.76
C PHE A 390 -18.70 -27.13 -4.58
N ASN A 391 -19.50 -26.98 -5.62
CA ASN A 391 -20.91 -27.35 -5.66
C ASN A 391 -21.12 -28.85 -5.33
N GLY A 392 -20.23 -29.73 -5.80
CA GLY A 392 -20.27 -31.15 -5.46
C GLY A 392 -20.02 -31.45 -3.98
N VAL A 393 -19.09 -30.74 -3.34
CA VAL A 393 -18.81 -30.87 -1.89
C VAL A 393 -19.94 -30.27 -1.05
N ILE A 394 -20.37 -29.06 -1.40
CA ILE A 394 -21.47 -28.34 -0.75
C ILE A 394 -22.77 -29.14 -0.84
N GLY A 395 -23.07 -29.71 -2.01
CA GLY A 395 -24.24 -30.57 -2.22
C GLY A 395 -24.30 -31.73 -1.24
N LYS A 396 -23.18 -32.32 -0.84
CA LYS A 396 -23.14 -33.38 0.19
C LYS A 396 -23.38 -32.82 1.60
N ARG A 397 -22.86 -31.62 1.88
CA ARG A 397 -23.02 -30.94 3.18
C ARG A 397 -24.45 -30.49 3.44
N LEU A 398 -25.15 -30.02 2.40
CA LEU A 398 -26.56 -29.62 2.48
C LEU A 398 -27.49 -30.77 2.91
N GLU A 399 -27.09 -32.02 2.70
CA GLU A 399 -27.85 -33.22 3.11
C GLU A 399 -27.53 -33.70 4.52
N THR A 400 -26.57 -33.06 5.20
CA THR A 400 -26.24 -33.36 6.60
C THR A 400 -27.16 -32.56 7.51
N ASP A 401 -27.77 -33.20 8.51
CA ASP A 401 -28.65 -32.52 9.47
C ASP A 401 -27.92 -31.40 10.21
N ALA A 402 -28.62 -30.30 10.48
CA ALA A 402 -28.07 -29.21 11.30
C ALA A 402 -27.80 -29.70 12.73
N GLY A 403 -26.64 -29.36 13.29
CA GLY A 403 -26.29 -29.72 14.67
C GLY A 403 -26.94 -28.84 15.73
N ALA A 404 -27.62 -27.77 15.30
CA ALA A 404 -28.38 -26.84 16.11
C ALA A 404 -29.38 -26.05 15.26
N LYS A 405 -30.40 -25.48 15.90
CA LYS A 405 -31.18 -24.38 15.32
C LYS A 405 -30.55 -23.06 15.72
N LEU A 406 -30.50 -22.13 14.79
CA LEU A 406 -29.91 -20.80 14.99
C LEU A 406 -30.80 -19.75 14.34
N THR A 407 -31.16 -18.73 15.11
CA THR A 407 -31.80 -17.51 14.59
C THR A 407 -30.94 -16.31 14.93
N LEU A 408 -31.00 -15.30 14.07
CA LEU A 408 -30.26 -14.04 14.23
C LEU A 408 -31.20 -12.88 13.93
N THR A 409 -31.14 -11.86 14.77
CA THR A 409 -31.89 -10.61 14.60
C THR A 409 -30.94 -9.45 14.83
N VAL A 410 -31.05 -8.41 14.00
CA VAL A 410 -30.26 -7.18 14.10
C VAL A 410 -31.23 -6.01 14.23
N ALA A 411 -30.94 -5.11 15.18
CA ALA A 411 -31.70 -3.90 15.40
C ALA A 411 -30.75 -2.71 15.60
N PRO A 412 -31.16 -1.48 15.24
CA PRO A 412 -30.42 -0.28 15.58
C PRO A 412 -30.21 -0.18 17.11
N ALA A 413 -29.03 0.30 17.52
CA ALA A 413 -28.69 0.62 18.89
C ALA A 413 -28.34 2.12 19.01
N GLU A 414 -28.02 2.60 20.22
CA GLU A 414 -27.58 4.00 20.43
C GLU A 414 -26.36 4.34 19.55
N LYS A 415 -25.45 3.38 19.38
CA LYS A 415 -24.33 3.44 18.45
C LYS A 415 -24.30 2.17 17.61
N GLY A 416 -24.47 2.31 16.31
CA GLY A 416 -24.52 1.19 15.38
C GLY A 416 -25.69 0.26 15.62
N PHE A 417 -25.40 -1.02 15.83
CA PHE A 417 -26.39 -2.09 15.85
C PHE A 417 -26.17 -3.06 17.02
N SER A 418 -27.27 -3.65 17.47
CA SER A 418 -27.29 -4.77 18.41
C SER A 418 -27.82 -6.00 17.67
N ALA A 419 -27.08 -7.10 17.75
CA ALA A 419 -27.42 -8.36 17.15
C ALA A 419 -27.65 -9.44 18.21
N LYS A 420 -28.80 -10.10 18.18
CA LYS A 420 -29.14 -11.19 19.08
C LYS A 420 -29.22 -12.50 18.30
N ALA A 421 -28.38 -13.45 18.66
CA ALA A 421 -28.45 -14.83 18.20
C ALA A 421 -29.09 -15.72 19.26
N ALA A 422 -30.01 -16.59 18.84
CA ALA A 422 -30.61 -17.60 19.70
C ALA A 422 -30.32 -18.98 19.13
N VAL A 423 -29.60 -19.79 19.91
CA VAL A 423 -29.31 -21.19 19.61
C VAL A 423 -30.27 -22.07 20.39
N SER A 424 -30.84 -23.08 19.75
CA SER A 424 -31.66 -24.11 20.41
C SER A 424 -31.40 -25.48 19.79
N ASP A 425 -31.84 -26.53 20.48
CA ASP A 425 -31.70 -27.93 20.04
C ASP A 425 -30.24 -28.32 19.71
N LEU A 426 -29.26 -27.70 20.39
CA LEU A 426 -27.85 -28.01 20.19
C LEU A 426 -27.57 -29.46 20.60
N ALA A 427 -27.12 -30.28 19.64
CA ALA A 427 -26.95 -31.71 19.83
C ALA A 427 -25.94 -32.07 20.93
N ALA A 428 -24.81 -31.35 20.98
CA ALA A 428 -23.73 -31.57 21.95
C ALA A 428 -23.15 -30.23 22.44
N PRO A 429 -23.73 -29.61 23.48
CA PRO A 429 -23.17 -28.40 24.10
C PRO A 429 -21.80 -28.67 24.76
N GLY A 430 -20.95 -27.64 24.86
CA GLY A 430 -19.67 -27.73 25.58
C GLY A 430 -18.75 -26.53 25.37
N GLU A 431 -17.66 -26.49 26.13
CA GLU A 431 -16.67 -25.39 26.16
C GLU A 431 -15.94 -25.16 24.82
N LYS A 432 -16.02 -26.13 23.89
CA LYS A 432 -15.43 -26.05 22.55
C LYS A 432 -16.47 -25.83 21.46
N VAL A 433 -17.74 -25.64 21.81
CA VAL A 433 -18.79 -25.33 20.84
C VAL A 433 -19.08 -23.85 20.91
N MET A 434 -18.64 -23.12 19.89
CA MET A 434 -18.54 -21.67 19.90
C MET A 434 -19.55 -21.06 18.96
N LEU A 435 -20.28 -20.06 19.45
CA LEU A 435 -21.05 -19.14 18.63
C LEU A 435 -20.15 -17.97 18.21
N ARG A 436 -20.10 -17.69 16.91
CA ARG A 436 -19.31 -16.62 16.31
C ARG A 436 -20.17 -15.73 15.42
N PHE A 437 -19.70 -14.51 15.20
CA PHE A 437 -20.32 -13.55 14.30
C PHE A 437 -19.28 -13.02 13.32
N ALA A 438 -19.68 -12.81 12.07
CA ALA A 438 -18.87 -12.16 11.05
C ALA A 438 -19.70 -11.04 10.41
N LEU A 439 -19.20 -9.80 10.52
CA LEU A 439 -19.72 -8.63 9.83
C LEU A 439 -19.05 -8.56 8.47
N THR A 440 -19.85 -8.60 7.42
CA THR A 440 -19.37 -8.63 6.04
C THR A 440 -19.95 -7.49 5.22
N GLU A 441 -19.14 -6.95 4.32
CA GLU A 441 -19.57 -6.02 3.29
C GLU A 441 -19.98 -6.82 2.06
N GLU A 442 -21.23 -6.72 1.63
CA GLU A 442 -21.75 -7.55 0.53
C GLU A 442 -20.93 -7.40 -0.74
N ARG A 443 -20.46 -6.19 -1.01
CA ARG A 443 -19.72 -5.86 -2.21
C ARG A 443 -18.77 -4.70 -1.97
N VAL A 444 -17.51 -4.91 -2.32
CA VAL A 444 -16.46 -3.89 -2.25
C VAL A 444 -15.85 -3.70 -3.63
N ARG A 445 -15.86 -2.47 -4.14
CA ARG A 445 -15.13 -2.14 -5.37
C ARG A 445 -13.67 -1.87 -5.04
N TYR A 446 -12.79 -2.72 -5.56
CA TYR A 446 -11.34 -2.54 -5.47
C TYR A 446 -10.70 -3.36 -6.59
N VAL A 447 -9.81 -2.75 -7.35
CA VAL A 447 -9.07 -3.43 -8.41
C VAL A 447 -7.63 -3.58 -7.95
N GLY A 448 -7.31 -4.72 -7.36
CA GLY A 448 -5.93 -5.07 -6.97
C GLY A 448 -5.16 -5.72 -8.11
N GLY A 449 -3.95 -6.19 -7.81
CA GLY A 449 -3.07 -6.88 -8.76
C GLY A 449 -3.65 -8.16 -9.37
N ASN A 450 -4.70 -8.74 -8.79
CA ASN A 450 -5.39 -9.90 -9.35
C ASN A 450 -6.41 -9.54 -10.46
N GLY A 451 -6.76 -8.25 -10.61
CA GLY A 451 -7.66 -7.75 -11.65
C GLY A 451 -9.16 -7.98 -11.41
N ILE A 452 -9.58 -8.58 -10.29
CA ILE A 452 -10.99 -8.61 -9.87
C ILE A 452 -11.43 -7.19 -9.56
N ARG A 453 -12.65 -6.82 -9.97
CA ARG A 453 -13.17 -5.44 -9.78
C ARG A 453 -14.05 -5.29 -8.54
N TYR A 454 -14.78 -6.35 -8.20
CA TYR A 454 -15.69 -6.37 -7.08
C TYR A 454 -15.44 -7.63 -6.26
N HIS A 455 -15.18 -7.43 -4.98
CA HIS A 455 -15.04 -8.50 -4.00
C HIS A 455 -16.34 -8.62 -3.23
N HIS A 456 -16.89 -9.83 -3.14
CA HIS A 456 -18.18 -10.07 -2.50
C HIS A 456 -18.00 -10.62 -1.09
N ASN A 457 -18.93 -10.31 -0.20
CA ASN A 457 -18.94 -10.78 1.19
C ASN A 457 -17.56 -10.71 1.89
N VAL A 458 -16.92 -9.53 1.82
CA VAL A 458 -15.63 -9.27 2.46
C VAL A 458 -15.83 -9.12 3.97
N VAL A 459 -15.18 -9.96 4.78
CA VAL A 459 -15.29 -9.90 6.24
C VAL A 459 -14.51 -8.72 6.81
N ARG A 460 -15.24 -7.76 7.39
CA ARG A 460 -14.71 -6.50 7.94
C ARG A 460 -14.43 -6.59 9.44
N ALA A 461 -15.20 -7.40 10.16
CA ALA A 461 -15.03 -7.59 11.61
C ALA A 461 -15.69 -8.89 12.08
N MET A 462 -15.33 -9.36 13.28
CA MET A 462 -16.02 -10.44 13.98
C MET A 462 -16.54 -9.96 15.35
N PRO A 463 -17.74 -9.36 15.42
CA PRO A 463 -18.32 -8.86 16.66
C PRO A 463 -18.39 -9.95 17.75
N GLY A 464 -17.97 -9.63 18.97
CA GLY A 464 -17.81 -10.62 20.05
C GLY A 464 -16.48 -11.39 20.03
N GLY A 465 -15.60 -11.09 19.06
CA GLY A 465 -14.25 -11.64 18.94
C GLY A 465 -14.19 -12.95 18.15
N VAL A 466 -13.03 -13.19 17.52
CA VAL A 466 -12.81 -14.35 16.63
C VAL A 466 -12.98 -15.69 17.35
N LYS A 467 -12.64 -15.75 18.63
CA LYS A 467 -12.80 -16.96 19.46
C LYS A 467 -14.26 -17.33 19.69
N GLY A 468 -15.19 -16.37 19.61
CA GLY A 468 -16.60 -16.58 19.88
C GLY A 468 -16.91 -16.85 21.36
N VAL A 469 -18.16 -17.27 21.61
CA VAL A 469 -18.66 -17.56 22.96
C VAL A 469 -19.09 -19.01 23.07
N ALA A 470 -18.70 -19.68 24.16
CA ALA A 470 -19.04 -21.07 24.41
C ALA A 470 -20.55 -21.27 24.63
N LEU A 471 -21.09 -22.31 23.99
CA LEU A 471 -22.45 -22.78 24.09
C LEU A 471 -22.48 -24.02 24.97
N THR A 472 -22.63 -23.82 26.28
CA THR A 472 -22.59 -24.87 27.29
C THR A 472 -23.97 -25.45 27.61
N LYS A 473 -25.03 -24.90 26.99
CA LYS A 473 -26.42 -25.32 27.16
C LYS A 473 -27.06 -25.68 25.82
N LYS A 474 -28.08 -26.55 25.85
CA LYS A 474 -28.88 -26.92 24.67
C LYS A 474 -29.56 -25.73 24.00
N SER A 475 -29.95 -24.73 24.80
CA SER A 475 -30.48 -23.46 24.35
C SER A 475 -29.78 -22.32 25.05
N GLN A 476 -29.29 -21.35 24.29
CA GLN A 476 -28.55 -20.21 24.80
C GLN A 476 -28.69 -19.04 23.82
N GLU A 477 -28.84 -17.84 24.37
CA GLU A 477 -28.88 -16.60 23.60
C GLU A 477 -27.61 -15.80 23.87
N HIS A 478 -27.16 -15.06 22.87
CA HIS A 478 -26.05 -14.13 23.01
C HIS A 478 -26.29 -12.88 22.18
N THR A 479 -25.87 -11.74 22.72
CA THR A 479 -26.01 -10.44 22.07
C THR A 479 -24.64 -9.81 21.90
N VAL A 480 -24.36 -9.33 20.69
CA VAL A 480 -23.18 -8.54 20.35
C VAL A 480 -23.61 -7.19 19.80
N THR A 481 -22.76 -6.18 19.97
CA THR A 481 -22.95 -4.85 19.39
C THR A 481 -21.80 -4.51 18.47
N PHE A 482 -22.06 -3.77 17.41
CA PHE A 482 -21.03 -3.26 16.52
C PHE A 482 -21.42 -1.91 15.94
N ASP A 483 -20.42 -1.07 15.69
CA ASP A 483 -20.59 0.27 15.13
C ASP A 483 -19.74 0.39 13.86
N PRO A 484 -20.36 0.49 12.66
CA PRO A 484 -19.61 0.64 11.41
C PRO A 484 -18.63 1.82 11.42
N ALA A 485 -18.95 2.93 12.11
CA ALA A 485 -18.03 4.07 12.19
C ALA A 485 -16.78 3.72 13.02
N ALA A 486 -16.95 3.01 14.14
CA ALA A 486 -15.85 2.53 14.95
C ALA A 486 -15.00 1.48 14.22
N GLU A 487 -15.64 0.55 13.50
CA GLU A 487 -14.94 -0.46 12.69
C GLU A 487 -14.13 0.19 11.57
N ARG A 488 -14.67 1.24 10.92
CA ARG A 488 -13.93 2.02 9.91
C ARG A 488 -12.63 2.59 10.47
N ALA A 489 -12.71 3.20 11.65
CA ALA A 489 -11.55 3.78 12.32
C ALA A 489 -10.53 2.69 12.70
N ARG A 490 -11.00 1.56 13.26
CA ARG A 490 -10.16 0.42 13.65
C ARG A 490 -9.43 -0.20 12.45
N LEU A 491 -10.13 -0.42 11.34
CA LEU A 491 -9.55 -0.94 10.11
C LEU A 491 -8.53 0.01 9.50
N THR A 492 -8.81 1.32 9.49
CA THR A 492 -7.86 2.33 9.02
C THR A 492 -6.58 2.30 9.84
N GLN A 493 -6.71 2.27 11.18
CA GLN A 493 -5.57 2.20 12.09
C GLN A 493 -4.75 0.93 11.90
N TYR A 494 -5.40 -0.21 11.70
CA TYR A 494 -4.73 -1.48 11.42
C TYR A 494 -3.88 -1.39 10.14
N LEU A 495 -4.45 -0.89 9.04
CA LEU A 495 -3.72 -0.78 7.77
C LEU A 495 -2.56 0.22 7.85
N ASP A 496 -2.72 1.33 8.59
CA ASP A 496 -1.63 2.28 8.84
C ASP A 496 -0.49 1.66 9.66
N ALA A 497 -0.83 0.89 10.69
CA ALA A 497 0.15 0.19 11.50
C ALA A 497 0.89 -0.88 10.68
N PHE A 498 0.19 -1.59 9.80
CA PHE A 498 0.78 -2.57 8.89
C PHE A 498 1.81 -1.92 7.96
N THR A 499 1.47 -0.84 7.25
CA THR A 499 2.41 -0.17 6.33
C THR A 499 3.60 0.43 7.08
N ALA A 500 3.39 0.97 8.28
CA ALA A 500 4.47 1.50 9.10
C ALA A 500 5.44 0.40 9.58
N THR A 501 4.90 -0.78 9.95
CA THR A 501 5.69 -1.91 10.46
C THR A 501 6.48 -2.58 9.36
N GLU A 502 5.81 -2.91 8.25
CA GLU A 502 6.41 -3.60 7.10
C GLU A 502 7.23 -2.67 6.19
N LYS A 503 7.16 -1.35 6.42
CA LYS A 503 7.83 -0.32 5.60
C LYS A 503 7.50 -0.48 4.11
N ILE A 504 6.25 -0.78 3.82
CA ILE A 504 5.71 -0.99 2.47
C ILE A 504 4.50 -0.09 2.25
N GLU A 505 4.25 0.27 1.01
CA GLU A 505 3.05 1.02 0.61
C GLU A 505 2.05 0.10 -0.08
N PHE A 506 0.78 0.45 -0.02
CA PHE A 506 -0.23 -0.23 -0.84
C PHE A 506 0.02 0.07 -2.32
N PRO A 507 -0.11 -0.93 -3.22
CA PRO A 507 0.01 -0.70 -4.67
C PRO A 507 -0.96 0.36 -5.18
N HIS A 508 -2.13 0.45 -4.54
CA HIS A 508 -3.13 1.48 -4.79
C HIS A 508 -3.46 2.27 -3.51
N PRO A 509 -3.60 3.60 -3.60
CA PRO A 509 -3.90 4.46 -2.45
C PRO A 509 -5.37 4.38 -1.99
N GLY A 510 -6.23 3.71 -2.76
CA GLY A 510 -7.61 3.44 -2.38
C GLY A 510 -7.68 2.45 -1.24
N ARG A 511 -8.31 2.84 -0.13
CA ARG A 511 -8.69 1.94 0.96
C ARG A 511 -10.21 1.93 1.04
N PRO A 512 -10.89 0.91 0.49
CA PRO A 512 -12.34 0.85 0.49
C PRO A 512 -12.84 0.70 1.92
N MET A 513 -13.51 1.73 2.43
CA MET A 513 -13.90 1.87 3.84
C MET A 513 -15.35 2.32 3.97
N ASP A 514 -16.17 2.07 2.94
CA ASP A 514 -17.56 2.50 2.90
C ASP A 514 -18.37 1.77 3.97
N LEU A 515 -18.12 0.47 4.17
CA LEU A 515 -18.87 -0.38 5.10
C LEU A 515 -20.37 -0.27 4.82
N ALA A 516 -20.73 -0.35 3.54
CA ALA A 516 -22.09 -0.22 3.04
C ALA A 516 -22.67 -1.60 2.68
N ASP A 517 -24.01 -1.71 2.59
CA ASP A 517 -24.69 -2.97 2.26
C ASP A 517 -24.19 -4.13 3.19
N LEU A 518 -24.12 -3.85 4.50
CA LEU A 518 -23.57 -4.77 5.49
C LEU A 518 -24.51 -5.95 5.75
N LYS A 519 -23.92 -7.13 5.92
CA LYS A 519 -24.60 -8.34 6.39
C LYS A 519 -23.90 -8.87 7.63
N LEU A 520 -24.67 -9.52 8.50
CA LEU A 520 -24.16 -10.20 9.67
C LEU A 520 -24.44 -11.69 9.55
N VAL A 521 -23.38 -12.49 9.68
CA VAL A 521 -23.45 -13.95 9.73
C VAL A 521 -23.20 -14.39 11.16
N ALA A 522 -24.08 -15.22 11.71
CA ALA A 522 -23.80 -15.97 12.94
C ALA A 522 -23.62 -17.44 12.60
N PHE A 523 -22.68 -18.12 13.24
CA PHE A 523 -22.45 -19.54 13.04
C PHE A 523 -22.00 -20.25 14.31
N VAL A 524 -22.38 -21.51 14.44
CA VAL A 524 -21.98 -22.39 15.54
C VAL A 524 -20.92 -23.35 15.04
N GLN A 525 -19.76 -23.38 15.69
CA GLN A 525 -18.64 -24.24 15.31
C GLN A 525 -18.15 -25.06 16.51
N ASN A 526 -17.89 -26.34 16.30
CA ASN A 526 -17.21 -27.19 17.27
C ASN A 526 -15.71 -27.14 17.03
N ASP A 527 -14.96 -26.41 17.85
CA ASP A 527 -13.51 -26.22 17.73
C ASP A 527 -12.71 -27.51 17.98
N ALA A 528 -13.29 -28.51 18.64
CA ALA A 528 -12.63 -29.80 18.81
C ALA A 528 -12.52 -30.55 17.47
N THR A 529 -13.52 -30.39 16.60
CA THR A 529 -13.56 -31.06 15.30
C THR A 529 -13.27 -30.09 14.15
N GLY A 530 -13.44 -28.80 14.35
CA GLY A 530 -13.50 -27.76 13.33
C GLY A 530 -14.87 -27.63 12.66
N GLU A 531 -15.83 -28.55 12.86
CA GLU A 531 -17.09 -28.56 12.11
C GLU A 531 -18.00 -27.38 12.46
N ILE A 532 -18.55 -26.74 11.42
CA ILE A 532 -19.62 -25.75 11.55
C ILE A 532 -20.96 -26.49 11.50
N LEU A 533 -21.75 -26.32 12.56
CA LEU A 533 -22.97 -27.08 12.84
C LEU A 533 -24.22 -26.44 12.25
N GLN A 534 -24.23 -25.10 12.18
CA GLN A 534 -25.29 -24.28 11.58
C GLN A 534 -24.78 -22.86 11.37
N ALA A 535 -25.29 -22.16 10.36
CA ALA A 535 -25.06 -20.75 10.12
C ALA A 535 -26.37 -20.03 9.73
N VAL A 536 -26.41 -18.71 9.91
CA VAL A 536 -27.51 -17.86 9.47
C VAL A 536 -26.94 -16.49 9.07
N GLN A 537 -27.51 -15.90 8.03
CA GLN A 537 -27.15 -14.56 7.56
C GLN A 537 -28.39 -13.65 7.60
N VAL A 538 -28.19 -12.40 8.04
CA VAL A 538 -29.19 -11.34 7.93
C VAL A 538 -28.57 -10.05 7.41
N ASP A 539 -29.36 -9.24 6.74
CA ASP A 539 -28.94 -7.88 6.35
C ASP A 539 -28.96 -6.96 7.59
N VAL A 540 -27.94 -6.12 7.73
CA VAL A 540 -27.82 -5.14 8.83
C VAL A 540 -28.61 -3.87 8.52
N GLU A 541 -28.56 -3.45 7.26
CA GLU A 541 -29.33 -2.33 6.74
C GLU A 541 -30.48 -2.87 5.88
N LYS A 542 -31.73 -2.67 6.31
CA LYS A 542 -32.85 -2.72 5.38
C LYS A 542 -32.80 -1.45 4.53
N LYS A 543 -32.68 -1.62 3.22
CA LYS A 543 -32.91 -0.57 2.22
C LYS A 543 -34.23 0.17 2.45
#